data_AF-A0A7Z7IAI2-F1
#
_entry.id   AF-A0A7Z7IAI2-F1
#
_cell.length_a   1.000
_cell.length_b   1.000
_cell.length_c   1.000
_cell.angle_alpha   90.00
_cell.angle_beta   90.00
_cell.angle_gamma   90.00
#
_symmetry.space_group_name_H-M   'P 1'
#
loop_
_entity.id
_entity.type
_entity.pdbx_description
1 polymer ?
#
loop_
_entity_poly.entity_id
_entity_poly.type
_entity_poly.pdbx_seq_one_letter_code
_entity_poly.pdbx_strand_id
1 'polypeptide(L)'
;MTAFLLIWSPKKWPWPELPALARRVAAGEAVTDAWGCGTSRSLMPGDRVFVHRVAAEPKGVFASGYVTRAPYEVPDASRKRGYRLCIDFVYDFLVDAHERVVVTRDELRAHPFSVQTWDAQGSGTVIKPMAEGALEKLWTQRTGRRSRPSASVAAARSSPPDPDDSGTISS
;
A
#
# COMPACT_ATOMS: atom_id res chain seq x y z
N MET A 1 -12.94 9.42 7.79
CA MET A 1 -11.89 8.69 7.07
C MET A 1 -11.14 7.91 8.11
N THR A 2 -10.91 6.61 7.88
CA THR A 2 -10.18 5.77 8.82
C THR A 2 -8.81 5.45 8.22
N ALA A 3 -7.77 5.43 9.04
CA ALA A 3 -6.45 4.98 8.61
C ALA A 3 -6.22 3.49 8.88
N PHE A 4 -5.67 2.79 7.91
CA PHE A 4 -5.35 1.36 8.00
C PHE A 4 -3.86 1.13 7.78
N LEU A 5 -3.34 0.10 8.44
CA LEU A 5 -1.97 -0.36 8.31
C LEU A 5 -1.91 -1.60 7.42
N LEU A 6 -1.07 -1.52 6.39
CA LEU A 6 -0.71 -2.59 5.48
C LEU A 6 0.70 -3.06 5.81
N ILE A 7 0.93 -4.37 5.84
CA ILE A 7 2.20 -4.96 6.25
C ILE A 7 2.91 -5.59 5.06
N TRP A 8 4.18 -5.25 4.89
CA TRP A 8 5.07 -5.86 3.91
C TRP A 8 6.28 -6.49 4.60
N SER A 9 6.61 -7.73 4.22
CA SER A 9 7.80 -8.43 4.68
C SER A 9 8.67 -8.82 3.47
N PRO A 10 9.84 -8.19 3.26
CA PRO A 10 10.71 -8.51 2.13
C PRO A 10 11.22 -9.95 2.16
N LYS A 11 11.28 -10.57 3.35
CA LYS A 11 11.68 -11.98 3.51
C LYS A 11 10.66 -12.97 2.95
N LYS A 12 9.37 -12.59 2.97
CA LYS A 12 8.27 -13.44 2.50
C LYS A 12 7.85 -13.09 1.08
N TRP A 13 7.90 -11.80 0.74
CA TRP A 13 7.45 -11.27 -0.54
C TRP A 13 8.52 -10.31 -1.08
N PRO A 14 9.51 -10.82 -1.82
CA PRO A 14 10.46 -9.98 -2.54
C PRO A 14 9.73 -9.03 -3.48
N TRP A 15 10.20 -7.79 -3.57
CA TRP A 15 9.57 -6.75 -4.39
C TRP A 15 10.63 -5.98 -5.20
N PRO A 16 11.13 -6.57 -6.30
CA PRO A 16 12.25 -5.99 -7.05
C PRO A 16 11.85 -4.73 -7.83
N GLU A 17 10.58 -4.60 -8.23
CA GLU A 17 10.05 -3.42 -8.94
C GLU A 17 9.74 -2.21 -8.03
N LEU A 18 9.84 -2.35 -6.70
CA LEU A 18 9.61 -1.27 -5.74
C LEU A 18 10.38 0.04 -6.05
N PRO A 19 11.67 0.02 -6.41
CA PRO A 19 12.41 1.25 -6.73
C PRO A 19 11.88 1.95 -7.99
N ALA A 20 11.39 1.18 -8.98
CA ALA A 20 10.77 1.74 -10.17
C ALA A 20 9.41 2.37 -9.86
N LEU A 21 8.58 1.71 -9.04
CA LEU A 21 7.30 2.26 -8.57
C LEU A 21 7.51 3.55 -7.77
N ALA A 22 8.48 3.57 -6.86
CA ALA A 22 8.81 4.76 -6.07
C ALA A 22 9.19 5.96 -6.96
N ARG A 23 9.96 5.74 -8.03
CA ARG A 23 10.30 6.79 -9.01
C ARG A 23 9.07 7.32 -9.75
N ARG A 24 8.15 6.45 -10.16
CA ARG A 24 6.90 6.85 -10.84
C ARG A 24 5.99 7.67 -9.92
N VAL A 25 5.82 7.24 -8.68
CA VAL A 25 5.06 8.00 -7.66
C VAL A 25 5.75 9.33 -7.34
N ALA A 26 7.08 9.35 -7.27
CA ALA A 26 7.85 10.58 -7.08
C ALA A 26 7.63 11.58 -8.24
N ALA A 27 7.52 11.07 -9.48
CA ALA A 27 7.21 11.84 -10.68
C ALA A 27 5.74 12.28 -10.80
N GLY A 28 4.88 11.88 -9.86
CA GLY A 28 3.47 12.27 -9.83
C GLY A 28 2.54 11.37 -10.64
N GLU A 29 3.00 10.20 -11.08
CA GLU A 29 2.12 9.21 -11.70
C GLU A 29 1.16 8.60 -10.68
N ALA A 30 -0.10 8.43 -11.07
CA ALA A 30 -1.08 7.68 -10.31
C ALA A 30 -0.79 6.18 -10.43
N VAL A 31 -0.01 5.66 -9.49
CA VAL A 31 0.32 4.23 -9.41
C VAL A 31 -0.66 3.55 -8.45
N THR A 32 -1.38 2.55 -8.96
CA THR A 32 -2.25 1.68 -8.17
C THR A 32 -1.59 0.34 -7.87
N ASP A 33 -1.92 -0.22 -6.73
CA ASP A 33 -1.47 -1.56 -6.34
C ASP A 33 -2.57 -2.34 -5.61
N ALA A 34 -2.49 -3.66 -5.67
CA ALA A 34 -3.42 -4.59 -5.05
C ALA A 34 -2.80 -5.19 -3.79
N TRP A 35 -3.40 -4.93 -2.63
CA TRP A 35 -2.87 -5.39 -1.35
C TRP A 35 -3.80 -6.37 -0.65
N GLY A 36 -3.24 -7.46 -0.13
CA GLY A 36 -4.00 -8.40 0.71
C GLY A 36 -4.34 -7.76 2.06
N CYS A 37 -5.61 -7.64 2.42
CA CYS A 37 -6.08 -7.00 3.66
C CYS A 37 -6.47 -8.00 4.77
N GLY A 38 -5.93 -9.22 4.72
CA GLY A 38 -6.22 -10.27 5.70
C GLY A 38 -7.69 -10.69 5.66
N THR A 39 -8.39 -10.52 6.78
CA THR A 39 -9.83 -10.79 6.92
C THR A 39 -10.67 -9.51 6.98
N SER A 40 -10.02 -8.35 6.86
CA SER A 40 -10.67 -7.05 7.05
C SER A 40 -11.55 -6.70 5.85
N ARG A 41 -12.84 -6.51 6.10
CA ARG A 41 -13.84 -6.06 5.12
C ARG A 41 -14.26 -4.61 5.32
N SER A 42 -13.66 -3.91 6.29
CA SER A 42 -14.02 -2.54 6.67
C SER A 42 -13.29 -1.45 5.88
N LEU A 43 -12.33 -1.80 5.03
CA LEU A 43 -11.64 -0.83 4.17
C LEU A 43 -12.60 -0.35 3.08
N MET A 44 -12.85 0.95 3.03
CA MET A 44 -13.75 1.55 2.03
C MET A 44 -12.98 2.49 1.11
N PRO A 45 -13.42 2.67 -0.15
CA PRO A 45 -12.84 3.67 -1.04
C PRO A 45 -12.79 5.05 -0.38
N GLY A 46 -11.62 5.69 -0.43
CA GLY A 46 -11.33 6.96 0.24
C GLY A 46 -10.66 6.83 1.61
N ASP A 47 -10.60 5.65 2.20
CA ASP A 47 -9.85 5.45 3.45
C ASP A 47 -8.34 5.58 3.25
N ARG A 48 -7.65 6.01 4.31
CA ARG A 48 -6.21 6.24 4.32
C ARG A 48 -5.48 4.92 4.57
N VAL A 49 -4.40 4.67 3.85
CA VAL A 49 -3.55 3.50 4.08
C VAL A 49 -2.10 3.90 4.26
N PHE A 50 -1.42 3.18 5.15
CA PHE A 50 0.03 3.27 5.37
C PHE A 50 0.66 1.89 5.21
N VAL A 51 1.78 1.81 4.49
CA VAL A 51 2.51 0.55 4.30
C VAL A 51 3.72 0.52 5.20
N HIS A 52 3.80 -0.53 6.02
CA HIS A 52 4.83 -0.75 7.01
C HIS A 52 5.70 -1.96 6.64
N ARG A 53 7.02 -1.74 6.60
CA ARG A 53 8.02 -2.76 6.38
C ARG A 53 8.39 -3.44 7.71
N VAL A 54 8.27 -4.76 7.75
CA VAL A 54 8.59 -5.59 8.93
C VAL A 54 9.69 -6.62 8.63
N ALA A 55 10.14 -7.33 9.68
CA ALA A 55 11.03 -8.50 9.65
C ALA A 55 12.48 -8.30 9.15
N ALA A 56 12.80 -7.20 8.46
CA ALA A 56 14.17 -6.83 8.05
C ALA A 56 14.37 -5.32 8.12
N GLU A 57 15.57 -4.88 8.48
CA GLU A 57 15.92 -3.45 8.52
C GLU A 57 16.14 -2.86 7.11
N PRO A 58 15.91 -1.55 6.93
CA PRO A 58 15.19 -0.63 7.84
C PRO A 58 13.69 -0.96 8.03
N LYS A 59 13.24 -1.09 9.29
CA LYS A 59 11.82 -1.26 9.62
C LYS A 59 11.14 0.09 9.79
N GLY A 60 9.89 0.21 9.31
CA GLY A 60 9.19 1.48 9.37
C GLY A 60 8.11 1.65 8.31
N VAL A 61 7.38 2.76 8.41
CA VAL A 61 6.40 3.16 7.40
C VAL A 61 7.13 3.86 6.26
N PHE A 62 6.88 3.43 5.03
CA PHE A 62 7.59 3.91 3.84
C PHE A 62 6.67 4.34 2.70
N ALA A 63 5.39 3.98 2.77
CA ALA A 63 4.41 4.41 1.79
C ALA A 63 3.10 4.81 2.46
N SER A 64 2.36 5.66 1.77
CA SER A 64 1.00 6.01 2.09
C SER A 64 0.15 6.00 0.82
N GLY A 65 -1.16 5.98 0.99
CA GLY A 65 -2.09 6.04 -0.12
C GLY A 65 -3.53 6.13 0.31
N TYR A 66 -4.42 5.90 -0.66
CA TYR A 66 -5.86 5.89 -0.45
C TYR A 66 -6.50 4.70 -1.14
N VAL A 67 -7.42 4.02 -0.45
CA VAL A 67 -8.18 2.91 -1.03
C VAL A 67 -9.01 3.42 -2.20
N THR A 68 -8.94 2.72 -3.33
CA THR A 68 -9.72 3.00 -4.54
C THR A 68 -10.82 1.96 -4.74
N ARG A 69 -10.63 0.73 -4.24
CA ARG A 69 -11.60 -0.35 -4.32
C ARG A 69 -11.76 -1.06 -2.98
N ALA A 70 -13.01 -1.30 -2.60
CA ALA A 70 -13.36 -2.09 -1.42
C ALA A 70 -12.83 -3.55 -1.52
N PRO A 71 -12.67 -4.26 -0.39
CA PRO A 71 -12.20 -5.63 -0.35
C PRO A 71 -12.97 -6.55 -1.30
N TYR A 72 -12.24 -7.22 -2.19
CA TYR A 72 -12.75 -8.21 -3.12
C TYR A 72 -12.03 -9.55 -2.94
N GLU A 73 -12.71 -10.63 -3.31
CA GLU A 73 -12.21 -11.98 -3.15
C GLU A 73 -11.35 -12.36 -4.37
N VAL A 74 -10.11 -12.76 -4.09
CA VAL A 74 -9.17 -13.28 -5.09
C VAL A 74 -9.01 -14.77 -4.81
N PRO A 75 -9.28 -15.65 -5.80
CA PRO A 75 -9.07 -17.09 -5.64
C PRO A 75 -7.64 -17.41 -5.19
N ASP A 76 -7.53 -18.23 -4.15
CA ASP A 76 -6.27 -18.65 -3.55
C ASP A 76 -6.43 -20.04 -2.95
N ALA A 77 -6.01 -21.06 -3.72
CA ALA A 77 -6.08 -22.46 -3.33
C ALA A 77 -5.19 -22.81 -2.12
N SER A 78 -4.21 -21.95 -1.77
CA SER A 78 -3.37 -22.16 -0.58
C SER A 78 -4.11 -21.85 0.73
N ARG A 79 -5.25 -21.15 0.66
CA ARG A 79 -6.06 -20.77 1.82
C ARG A 79 -7.17 -21.78 2.05
N LYS A 80 -7.47 -22.08 3.32
CA LYS A 80 -8.59 -22.94 3.72
C LYS A 80 -9.95 -22.50 3.16
N ARG A 81 -10.14 -21.19 2.93
CA ARG A 81 -11.37 -20.63 2.36
C ARG A 81 -11.41 -20.63 0.83
N GLY A 82 -10.32 -20.99 0.15
CA GLY A 82 -10.20 -20.94 -1.31
C GLY A 82 -10.03 -19.53 -1.88
N TYR A 83 -9.99 -18.48 -1.04
CA TYR A 83 -9.77 -17.11 -1.46
C TYR A 83 -9.00 -16.29 -0.41
N ARG A 84 -8.44 -15.17 -0.87
CA ARG A 84 -7.88 -14.08 -0.06
C ARG A 84 -8.62 -12.78 -0.35
N LEU A 85 -8.73 -11.90 0.64
CA LEU A 85 -9.29 -10.56 0.43
C LEU A 85 -8.18 -9.60 0.00
N CYS A 86 -8.43 -8.87 -1.08
CA CYS A 86 -7.55 -7.83 -1.59
C CYS A 86 -8.30 -6.50 -1.73
N ILE A 87 -7.58 -5.40 -1.55
CA ILE A 87 -8.04 -4.06 -1.89
C ILE A 87 -7.17 -3.50 -2.99
N ASP A 88 -7.73 -2.57 -3.77
CA ASP A 88 -6.92 -1.71 -4.63
C ASP A 88 -6.76 -0.35 -3.95
N PHE A 89 -5.57 0.21 -4.02
CA PHE A 89 -5.29 1.54 -3.52
C PHE A 89 -4.32 2.26 -4.45
N VAL A 90 -4.29 3.59 -4.34
CA VAL A 90 -3.37 4.46 -5.08
C VAL A 90 -2.37 5.09 -4.12
N TYR A 91 -1.09 5.13 -4.51
CA TYR A 91 -0.07 5.81 -3.72
C TYR A 91 -0.20 7.32 -3.84
N ASP A 92 -0.10 8.03 -2.71
CA ASP A 92 0.22 9.46 -2.70
C ASP A 92 1.72 9.69 -2.46
N PHE A 93 2.36 8.77 -1.73
CA PHE A 93 3.78 8.80 -1.44
C PHE A 93 4.36 7.39 -1.31
N LEU A 94 5.51 7.18 -1.93
CA LEU A 94 6.24 5.92 -1.93
C LEU A 94 7.74 6.20 -2.02
N VAL A 95 8.53 5.62 -1.12
CA VAL A 95 9.99 5.56 -1.24
C VAL A 95 10.46 4.13 -1.37
N ASP A 96 11.67 3.95 -1.89
CA ASP A 96 12.31 2.64 -1.91
C ASP A 96 12.59 2.17 -0.49
N ALA A 97 11.80 1.19 -0.07
CA ALA A 97 11.87 0.61 1.25
C ALA A 97 13.09 -0.31 1.42
N HIS A 98 13.78 -0.69 0.35
CA HIS A 98 15.05 -1.44 0.44
C HIS A 98 16.15 -0.57 1.05
N GLU A 99 16.14 0.73 0.74
CA GLU A 99 17.16 1.68 1.19
C GLU A 99 16.74 2.45 2.46
N ARG A 100 15.48 2.93 2.51
CA ARG A 100 15.03 3.83 3.59
C ARG A 100 13.54 3.73 3.89
N VAL A 101 13.16 4.26 5.05
CA VAL A 101 11.76 4.42 5.48
C VAL A 101 11.50 5.87 5.86
N VAL A 102 10.24 6.30 5.81
CA VAL A 102 9.84 7.68 6.14
C VAL A 102 9.69 7.86 7.65
N VAL A 103 9.12 6.88 8.34
CA VAL A 103 8.99 6.85 9.80
C VAL A 103 9.59 5.55 10.29
N THR A 104 10.64 5.63 11.10
CA THR A 104 11.36 4.42 11.55
C THR A 104 10.56 3.67 12.61
N ARG A 105 10.86 2.38 12.78
CA ARG A 105 10.24 1.56 13.83
C ARG A 105 10.49 2.11 15.24
N ASP A 106 11.62 2.77 15.47
CA ASP A 106 11.97 3.32 16.78
C ASP A 106 11.15 4.57 17.11
N GLU A 107 10.87 5.43 16.12
CA GLU A 107 9.94 6.55 16.29
C GLU A 107 8.53 6.07 16.68
N LEU A 108 8.10 4.94 16.11
CA LEU A 108 6.81 4.32 16.41
C LEU A 108 6.73 3.69 17.82
N ARG A 109 7.86 3.62 18.56
CA ARG A 109 7.86 3.18 19.97
C ARG A 109 7.53 4.31 20.95
N ALA A 110 7.68 5.56 20.53
CA ALA A 110 7.41 6.71 21.37
C ALA A 110 5.90 7.01 21.46
N HIS A 111 5.47 7.67 22.53
CA HIS A 111 4.12 8.23 22.60
C HIS A 111 3.99 9.36 21.55
N PRO A 112 2.86 9.47 20.81
CA PRO A 112 1.60 8.73 20.95
C PRO A 112 1.48 7.43 20.15
N PHE A 113 2.50 7.03 19.38
CA PHE A 113 2.46 5.85 18.51
C PHE A 113 2.50 4.51 19.26
N SER A 114 3.04 4.51 20.47
CA SER A 114 3.16 3.32 21.32
C SER A 114 1.83 2.62 21.64
N VAL A 115 0.69 3.31 21.47
CA VAL A 115 -0.65 2.72 21.67
C VAL A 115 -1.07 1.79 20.54
N GLN A 116 -0.39 1.85 19.40
CA GLN A 116 -0.66 1.04 18.20
C GLN A 116 0.29 -0.15 18.13
N THR A 117 -0.24 -1.30 17.70
CA THR A 117 0.59 -2.47 17.38
C THR A 117 1.09 -2.34 15.94
N TRP A 118 2.38 -2.04 15.79
CA TRP A 118 3.02 -1.87 14.48
C TRP A 118 3.59 -3.18 13.91
N ASP A 119 3.99 -4.12 14.77
CA ASP A 119 4.51 -5.44 14.37
C ASP A 119 3.37 -6.44 14.08
N ALA A 120 2.32 -5.98 13.40
CA ALA A 120 1.17 -6.81 13.07
C ALA A 120 1.58 -7.94 12.11
N GLN A 121 1.01 -9.14 12.33
CA GLN A 121 1.24 -10.30 11.47
C GLN A 121 0.36 -10.31 10.22
N GLY A 122 -0.60 -9.38 10.13
CA GLY A 122 -1.53 -9.27 9.02
C GLY A 122 -1.82 -7.80 8.69
N SER A 123 -1.98 -7.53 7.40
CA SER A 123 -2.44 -6.25 6.88
C SER A 123 -3.93 -6.01 7.16
N GLY A 124 -4.37 -4.76 7.05
CA GLY A 124 -5.78 -4.38 7.17
C GLY A 124 -6.21 -4.06 8.60
N THR A 125 -5.25 -3.81 9.51
CA THR A 125 -5.54 -3.38 10.87
C THR A 125 -5.83 -1.89 10.92
N VAL A 126 -6.87 -1.49 11.64
CA VAL A 126 -7.19 -0.08 11.88
C VAL A 126 -6.10 0.55 12.73
N ILE A 127 -5.64 1.74 12.33
CA ILE A 127 -4.76 2.59 13.13
C ILE A 127 -5.64 3.33 14.13
N LYS A 128 -5.29 3.27 15.42
CA LYS A 128 -6.06 3.95 16.46
C LYS A 128 -6.06 5.48 16.21
N PRO A 129 -7.19 6.19 16.43
CA PRO A 129 -7.31 7.63 16.13
C PRO A 129 -6.19 8.50 16.71
N MET A 130 -5.71 8.17 17.92
CA MET A 130 -4.62 8.91 18.57
C MET A 130 -3.27 8.75 17.85
N ALA A 131 -2.99 7.56 17.32
CA ALA A 131 -1.80 7.31 16.51
C ALA A 131 -1.98 7.85 15.08
N GLU A 132 -3.18 7.77 14.52
CA GLU A 132 -3.52 8.27 13.18
C GLU A 132 -3.23 9.77 13.05
N GLY A 133 -3.79 10.61 13.91
CA GLY A 133 -3.62 12.06 13.81
C GLY A 133 -2.16 12.49 13.98
N ALA A 134 -1.43 11.84 14.88
CA ALA A 134 0.01 12.07 15.06
C ALA A 134 0.82 11.59 13.85
N LEU A 135 0.44 10.46 13.24
CA LEU A 135 1.16 9.88 12.11
C LEU A 135 0.98 10.76 10.89
N GLU A 136 -0.24 11.20 10.60
CA GLU A 136 -0.52 12.09 9.47
C GLU A 136 0.23 13.42 9.61
N LYS A 137 0.32 13.97 10.83
CA LYS A 137 1.10 15.19 11.11
C LYS A 137 2.59 14.96 10.84
N LEU A 138 3.18 13.90 11.37
CA LEU A 138 4.59 13.56 11.15
C LEU A 138 4.87 13.27 9.67
N TRP A 139 3.95 12.56 9.01
CA TRP A 139 4.04 12.23 7.60
C TRP A 139 4.06 13.49 6.73
N THR A 140 3.13 14.41 6.98
CA THR A 140 3.04 15.69 6.26
C THR A 140 4.30 16.54 6.48
N GLN A 141 4.87 16.52 7.69
CA GLN A 141 6.12 17.24 7.99
C GLN A 141 7.31 16.72 7.17
N ARG A 142 7.38 15.40 6.92
CA ARG A 142 8.51 14.77 6.20
C ARG A 142 8.34 14.73 4.69
N THR A 143 7.11 14.55 4.22
CA THR A 143 6.82 14.32 2.79
C THR A 143 6.26 15.56 2.10
N GLY A 144 5.86 16.58 2.86
CA GLY A 144 5.08 17.70 2.38
C GLY A 144 3.62 17.31 2.11
N ARG A 145 2.78 18.31 1.84
CA ARG A 145 1.38 18.07 1.47
C ARG A 145 1.30 17.80 -0.03
N ARG A 146 1.26 16.54 -0.44
CA ARG A 146 0.99 16.18 -1.84
C ARG A 146 -0.51 16.10 -2.10
N SER A 147 -0.95 16.65 -3.22
CA SER A 147 -2.33 16.52 -3.68
C SER A 147 -2.62 15.05 -4.00
N ARG A 148 -3.79 14.55 -3.58
CA ARG A 148 -4.24 13.21 -3.92
C ARG A 148 -4.27 13.08 -5.45
N PRO A 149 -3.61 12.06 -6.04
CA PRO A 149 -3.75 11.81 -7.46
C PRO A 149 -5.23 11.63 -7.78
N SER A 150 -5.75 12.31 -8.81
CA SER A 150 -7.14 12.13 -9.21
C SER A 150 -7.38 10.66 -9.54
N ALA A 151 -8.36 10.04 -8.88
CA ALA A 151 -8.76 8.65 -9.13
C ALA A 151 -9.14 8.40 -10.60
N SER A 152 -9.47 9.46 -11.36
CA SER A 152 -9.77 9.37 -12.81
C SER A 152 -8.57 9.01 -13.68
N VAL A 153 -7.32 9.23 -13.22
CA VAL A 153 -6.12 8.93 -14.01
C VAL A 153 -5.67 7.47 -13.82
N ALA A 154 -5.97 6.87 -12.67
CA ALA A 154 -5.58 5.50 -12.35
C ALA A 154 -6.34 4.43 -13.17
N ALA A 155 -7.58 4.69 -13.58
CA ALA A 155 -8.38 3.75 -14.37
C ALA A 155 -7.95 3.68 -15.85
N ALA A 156 -7.28 4.71 -16.38
CA ALA A 156 -7.02 4.83 -17.81
C ALA A 156 -5.73 4.13 -18.30
N ARG A 157 -4.89 3.58 -17.40
CA ARG A 157 -3.61 2.95 -17.78
C ARG A 157 -3.51 1.45 -17.45
N SER A 158 -4.61 0.83 -17.03
CA SER A 158 -4.67 -0.59 -16.67
C SER A 158 -5.39 -1.44 -17.71
N SER A 159 -5.36 -1.04 -18.99
CA SER A 159 -5.75 -1.96 -20.07
C SER A 159 -4.57 -2.87 -20.37
N PRO A 160 -4.72 -4.20 -20.26
CA PRO A 160 -3.75 -5.11 -20.88
C PRO A 160 -3.73 -4.87 -22.40
N PRO A 161 -2.60 -5.06 -23.10
CA PRO A 161 -2.64 -5.15 -24.55
C PRO A 161 -3.56 -6.32 -24.94
N ASP A 162 -4.55 -6.04 -25.78
CA ASP A 162 -5.43 -7.05 -26.36
C ASP A 162 -4.61 -8.14 -27.04
N PRO A 163 -4.83 -9.43 -26.74
CA PRO A 163 -4.24 -10.54 -27.47
C PRO A 163 -5.11 -10.84 -28.70
N ASP A 164 -5.18 -9.93 -29.66
CA ASP A 164 -5.72 -10.27 -30.99
C ASP A 164 -5.15 -9.33 -32.06
N ASP A 165 -3.98 -9.70 -32.59
CA ASP A 165 -3.69 -9.43 -34.00
C ASP A 165 -3.20 -10.73 -34.63
N SER A 166 -4.19 -11.54 -35.00
CA SER A 166 -4.04 -12.73 -35.83
C SER A 166 -3.54 -12.33 -37.23
N GLY A 167 -2.23 -12.13 -37.35
CA GLY A 167 -1.53 -11.98 -38.61
C GLY A 167 -1.48 -13.31 -39.38
N THR A 168 -2.45 -13.50 -40.26
CA THR A 168 -2.39 -14.48 -41.34
C THR A 168 -1.15 -14.22 -42.20
N ILE A 169 -0.24 -15.20 -42.28
CA ILE A 169 0.73 -15.26 -43.37
C ILE A 169 0.56 -16.63 -44.03
N SER A 170 -0.17 -16.61 -45.14
CA SER A 170 -0.10 -17.65 -46.16
C SER A 170 1.27 -17.60 -46.84
N SER A 171 1.89 -18.76 -47.03
CA SER A 171 2.79 -19.08 -48.14
C SER A 171 2.73 -20.57 -48.39
#